data_AF-A0A4R5LHC3-F1
#
_entry.id   AF-A0A4R5LHC3-F1
#
_cell.length_a   1.000
_cell.length_b   1.000
_cell.length_c   1.000
_cell.angle_alpha   90.00
_cell.angle_beta   90.00
_cell.angle_gamma   90.00
#
_symmetry.space_group_name_H-M   'P 1'
#
loop_
_entity.id
_entity.type
_entity.pdbx_description
1 polymer ?
#
loop_
_entity_poly.entity_id
_entity_poly.type
_entity_poly.pdbx_seq_one_letter_code
_entity_poly.pdbx_strand_id
1 'polypeptide(L)'
;MTMIAIGGAVGTGLFLGSGFAISFAGPGVLISYAIGALIALLLMGALAEMTVAHPVSGSFGAYAEHYIGPLAGFVVRYAYWSAYVLAVGTEVAAIAVYMKFWFPHVPGLYWIIGFSAALIVVNAMSVRAYGTIEYLFSSLKIAAIVAFIVLGAWFVWRAPAGSGVGFANYTSHGGLLPRGWWGVWVGTIVSLFSYLGVETIAVAAAEAQDPQRAVTRAFRATVLRLVLFYLLTLALMLAIVPWTQAGGNESPFVKVMAATGVPYAAGAINFIVLVAALSAMNSQLYITTRMMFSLSRAGYAPATFGRLTRHGVPTAALSLSTIGIAVAAVLNALWPQAAFTLMMSIAMFGAMFTWFMIFVTQIFFRVRQSREGGAPLAFRMCPDGQFKLLHLWAAKFPQAGRADYASDSSVTASLAAASRRR
;
A
#
# COMPACT_ATOMS: atom_id res chain seq x y z
N MET A 1 -7.95 -7.77 14.11
CA MET A 1 -7.69 -6.64 13.18
C MET A 1 -6.22 -6.54 12.76
N THR A 2 -5.26 -6.77 13.65
CA THR A 2 -3.82 -6.64 13.37
C THR A 2 -3.31 -7.47 12.19
N MET A 3 -3.77 -8.72 12.01
CA MET A 3 -3.37 -9.55 10.86
C MET A 3 -3.93 -9.08 9.51
N ILE A 4 -5.14 -8.49 9.49
CA ILE A 4 -5.78 -8.02 8.24
C ILE A 4 -5.00 -6.84 7.65
N ALA A 5 -4.49 -5.94 8.50
CA ALA A 5 -3.73 -4.77 8.07
C ALA A 5 -2.28 -5.12 7.65
N ILE A 6 -1.72 -6.23 8.18
CA ILE A 6 -0.38 -6.72 7.81
C ILE A 6 -0.41 -7.40 6.43
N GLY A 7 -1.48 -8.13 6.14
CA GLY A 7 -1.71 -8.87 4.89
C GLY A 7 -1.83 -8.02 3.66
N GLY A 8 -2.80 -7.10 3.66
CA GLY A 8 -3.24 -6.39 2.45
C GLY A 8 -2.19 -5.46 1.84
N ALA A 9 -1.17 -5.07 2.61
CA ALA A 9 -0.18 -4.12 2.15
C ALA A 9 1.05 -4.79 1.48
N VAL A 10 1.26 -6.11 1.67
CA VAL A 10 2.27 -6.86 0.89
C VAL A 10 1.61 -7.45 -0.35
N GLY A 11 1.82 -6.78 -1.49
CA GLY A 11 1.25 -7.15 -2.79
C GLY A 11 2.27 -7.06 -3.93
N THR A 12 1.79 -6.77 -5.13
CA THR A 12 2.62 -6.72 -6.34
C THR A 12 3.72 -5.67 -6.32
N GLY A 13 3.62 -4.64 -5.49
CA GLY A 13 4.69 -3.65 -5.32
C GLY A 13 6.03 -4.28 -4.91
N LEU A 14 6.05 -5.16 -3.90
CA LEU A 14 7.27 -5.87 -3.50
C LEU A 14 7.74 -6.83 -4.59
N PHE A 15 6.83 -7.61 -5.17
CA PHE A 15 7.20 -8.76 -6.00
C PHE A 15 7.44 -8.44 -7.47
N LEU A 16 6.68 -7.54 -8.08
CA LEU A 16 6.81 -7.15 -9.48
C LEU A 16 7.30 -5.70 -9.60
N GLY A 17 6.78 -4.80 -8.76
CA GLY A 17 7.19 -3.39 -8.71
C GLY A 17 8.66 -3.18 -8.40
N SER A 18 9.25 -4.02 -7.54
CA SER A 18 10.69 -4.00 -7.28
C SER A 18 11.55 -4.22 -8.53
N GLY A 19 11.09 -5.02 -9.49
CA GLY A 19 11.81 -5.24 -10.75
C GLY A 19 11.93 -3.96 -11.58
N PHE A 20 10.85 -3.16 -11.60
CA PHE A 20 10.87 -1.84 -12.20
C PHE A 20 11.79 -0.89 -11.44
N ALA A 21 11.71 -0.86 -10.10
CA ALA A 21 12.59 -0.01 -9.29
C ALA A 21 14.07 -0.35 -9.51
N ILE A 22 14.42 -1.64 -9.56
CA ILE A 22 15.77 -2.12 -9.87
C ILE A 22 16.19 -1.68 -11.28
N SER A 23 15.30 -1.74 -12.27
CA SER A 23 15.64 -1.32 -13.64
C SER A 23 15.98 0.18 -13.75
N PHE A 24 15.35 1.01 -12.92
CA PHE A 24 15.57 2.47 -12.88
C PHE A 24 16.74 2.89 -11.98
N ALA A 25 16.97 2.20 -10.86
CA ALA A 25 17.95 2.61 -9.86
C ALA A 25 19.22 1.73 -9.83
N GLY A 26 19.18 0.55 -10.46
CA GLY A 26 20.20 -0.48 -10.27
C GLY A 26 20.30 -0.89 -8.80
N PRO A 27 21.52 -1.15 -8.28
CA PRO A 27 21.75 -1.45 -6.86
C PRO A 27 21.36 -0.29 -5.92
N GLY A 28 21.32 0.95 -6.44
CA GLY A 28 20.81 2.14 -5.77
C GLY A 28 19.36 2.03 -5.30
N VAL A 29 18.61 1.02 -5.78
CA VAL A 29 17.25 0.71 -5.30
C VAL A 29 17.19 0.50 -3.78
N LEU A 30 18.25 0.03 -3.14
CA LEU A 30 18.27 -0.10 -1.68
C LEU A 30 18.19 1.26 -0.99
N ILE A 31 18.87 2.26 -1.55
CA ILE A 31 18.77 3.65 -1.09
C ILE A 31 17.36 4.17 -1.36
N SER A 32 16.81 3.91 -2.55
CA SER A 32 15.44 4.29 -2.90
C SER A 32 14.38 3.73 -1.93
N TYR A 33 14.50 2.46 -1.57
CA TYR A 33 13.57 1.80 -0.65
C TYR A 33 13.79 2.27 0.79
N ALA A 34 15.03 2.62 1.17
CA ALA A 34 15.31 3.20 2.48
C ALA A 34 14.73 4.62 2.62
N ILE A 35 14.87 5.46 1.58
CA ILE A 35 14.25 6.79 1.54
C ILE A 35 12.72 6.65 1.56
N GLY A 36 12.15 5.77 0.73
CA GLY A 36 10.70 5.52 0.73
C GLY A 36 10.20 5.00 2.07
N ALA A 37 10.97 4.13 2.75
CA ALA A 37 10.64 3.61 4.06
C ALA A 37 10.66 4.72 5.12
N LEU A 38 11.64 5.62 5.06
CA LEU A 38 11.68 6.80 5.90
C LEU A 38 10.43 7.67 5.68
N ILE A 39 10.07 7.98 4.43
CA ILE A 39 8.85 8.75 4.11
C ILE A 39 7.60 8.05 4.68
N ALA A 40 7.48 6.73 4.51
CA ALA A 40 6.35 5.95 5.03
C ALA A 40 6.28 5.97 6.58
N LEU A 41 7.43 5.88 7.27
CA LEU A 41 7.49 5.98 8.72
C LEU A 41 7.15 7.39 9.20
N LEU A 42 7.60 8.42 8.49
CA LEU A 42 7.24 9.80 8.76
C LEU A 42 5.73 10.01 8.59
N LEU A 43 5.14 9.49 7.51
CA LEU A 43 3.70 9.54 7.28
C LEU A 43 2.93 8.89 8.43
N MET A 44 3.37 7.70 8.85
CA MET A 44 2.76 6.96 9.95
C MET A 44 2.86 7.73 11.27
N GLY A 45 4.00 8.37 11.53
CA GLY A 45 4.17 9.25 12.69
C GLY A 45 3.22 10.45 12.68
N ALA A 46 3.00 11.05 11.50
CA ALA A 46 2.11 12.20 11.34
C ALA A 46 0.65 11.79 11.60
N LEU A 47 0.23 10.65 11.04
CA LEU A 47 -1.09 10.07 11.29
C LEU A 47 -1.28 9.68 12.75
N ALA A 48 -0.28 9.03 13.35
CA ALA A 48 -0.26 8.62 14.75
C ALA A 48 -0.50 9.80 15.69
N GLU A 49 0.20 10.90 15.47
CA GLU A 49 0.09 12.12 16.27
C GLU A 49 -1.33 12.70 16.22
N MET A 50 -1.91 12.83 15.02
CA MET A 50 -3.30 13.30 14.85
C MET A 50 -4.32 12.30 15.41
N THR A 51 -4.06 11.00 15.25
CA THR A 51 -4.96 9.91 15.69
C THR A 51 -5.07 9.83 17.20
N VAL A 52 -3.96 9.96 17.92
CA VAL A 52 -3.95 9.94 19.38
C VAL A 52 -4.63 11.19 19.95
N ALA A 53 -4.45 12.35 19.31
CA ALA A 53 -5.07 13.59 19.74
C ALA A 53 -6.58 13.64 19.42
N HIS A 54 -6.98 13.13 18.25
CA HIS A 54 -8.35 13.18 17.74
C HIS A 54 -8.72 11.85 17.05
N PRO A 55 -9.09 10.80 17.81
CA PRO A 55 -9.44 9.51 17.24
C PRO A 55 -10.79 9.60 16.52
N VAL A 56 -10.77 9.57 15.18
CA VAL A 56 -11.97 9.60 14.33
C VAL A 56 -11.87 8.56 13.20
N SER A 57 -12.94 7.82 12.93
CA SER A 57 -12.93 6.71 11.96
C SER A 57 -12.65 7.14 10.51
N GLY A 58 -12.88 8.42 10.17
CA GLY A 58 -12.58 8.98 8.84
C GLY A 58 -11.09 9.31 8.60
N SER A 59 -10.25 9.18 9.64
CA SER A 59 -8.80 9.41 9.64
C SER A 59 -8.37 10.62 8.80
N PHE A 60 -7.39 10.49 7.91
CA PHE A 60 -6.81 11.61 7.15
C PHE A 60 -7.78 12.40 6.28
N GLY A 61 -8.84 11.78 5.76
CA GLY A 61 -9.89 12.51 5.06
C GLY A 61 -10.68 13.42 5.99
N ALA A 62 -11.00 12.95 7.19
CA ALA A 62 -11.64 13.75 8.24
C ALA A 62 -10.69 14.80 8.84
N TYR A 63 -9.41 14.48 9.02
CA TYR A 63 -8.41 15.45 9.48
C TYR A 63 -8.22 16.59 8.47
N ALA A 64 -8.12 16.30 7.18
CA ALA A 64 -8.02 17.34 6.15
C ALA A 64 -9.26 18.23 6.14
N GLU A 65 -10.45 17.64 6.30
CA GLU A 65 -11.71 18.38 6.41
C GLU A 65 -11.72 19.33 7.61
N HIS A 66 -11.26 18.84 8.76
CA HIS A 66 -11.32 19.54 10.03
C HIS A 66 -10.23 20.62 10.20
N TYR A 67 -8.99 20.33 9.82
CA TYR A 67 -7.86 21.26 10.04
C TYR A 67 -7.59 22.20 8.87
N ILE A 68 -8.00 21.84 7.65
CA ILE A 68 -7.80 22.67 6.46
C ILE A 68 -9.14 23.20 5.95
N GLY A 69 -10.11 22.31 5.69
CA GLY A 69 -11.47 22.69 5.33
C GLY A 69 -12.20 21.67 4.44
N PRO A 70 -13.50 21.89 4.16
CA PRO A 70 -14.36 20.93 3.46
C PRO A 70 -13.82 20.45 2.10
N LEU A 71 -13.29 21.38 1.30
CA LEU A 71 -12.70 21.05 0.00
C LEU A 71 -11.49 20.13 0.14
N ALA A 72 -10.62 20.36 1.12
CA ALA A 72 -9.44 19.53 1.35
C ALA A 72 -9.85 18.10 1.74
N GLY A 73 -10.83 17.96 2.64
CA GLY A 73 -11.42 16.66 3.00
C GLY A 73 -12.00 15.92 1.80
N PHE A 74 -12.77 16.62 0.96
CA PHE A 74 -13.34 16.07 -0.27
C PHE A 74 -12.26 15.57 -1.24
N VAL A 75 -11.29 16.43 -1.60
CA VAL A 75 -10.25 16.10 -2.58
C VAL A 75 -9.37 14.96 -2.10
N VAL A 76 -8.98 14.94 -0.81
CA VAL A 76 -8.18 13.86 -0.23
C VAL A 76 -8.90 12.52 -0.30
N ARG A 77 -10.17 12.46 0.06
CA ARG A 77 -10.95 11.20 0.02
C ARG A 77 -11.10 10.67 -1.40
N TYR A 78 -11.37 11.53 -2.39
CA TYR A 78 -11.50 11.13 -3.78
C TYR A 78 -10.16 10.74 -4.42
N ALA A 79 -9.08 11.47 -4.13
CA ALA A 79 -7.74 11.14 -4.60
C ALA A 79 -7.26 9.79 -4.06
N TYR A 80 -7.55 9.51 -2.79
CA TYR A 80 -7.21 8.24 -2.18
C TYR A 80 -8.09 7.09 -2.71
N TRP A 81 -9.39 7.33 -2.88
CA TRP A 81 -10.29 6.37 -3.50
C TRP A 81 -9.87 6.02 -4.94
N SER A 82 -9.59 7.03 -5.78
CA SER A 82 -9.17 6.80 -7.16
C SER A 82 -7.82 6.10 -7.25
N ALA A 83 -6.87 6.45 -6.37
CA ALA A 83 -5.59 5.75 -6.25
C ALA A 83 -5.77 4.25 -6.02
N TYR A 84 -6.64 3.87 -5.08
CA TYR A 84 -6.88 2.46 -4.79
C TYR A 84 -7.70 1.74 -5.87
N VAL A 85 -8.65 2.42 -6.53
CA VAL A 85 -9.34 1.85 -7.70
C VAL A 85 -8.33 1.51 -8.80
N LEU A 86 -7.36 2.39 -9.05
CA LEU A 86 -6.32 2.13 -10.03
C LEU A 86 -5.29 1.10 -9.53
N ALA A 87 -4.99 1.07 -8.23
CA ALA A 87 -4.16 0.04 -7.64
C ALA A 87 -4.76 -1.37 -7.85
N VAL A 88 -6.09 -1.51 -7.74
CA VAL A 88 -6.79 -2.78 -8.07
C VAL A 88 -6.44 -3.23 -9.47
N GLY A 89 -6.46 -2.32 -10.44
CA GLY A 89 -6.10 -2.66 -11.81
C GLY A 89 -4.61 -2.96 -12.00
N THR A 90 -3.72 -2.40 -11.19
CA THR A 90 -2.30 -2.80 -11.13
C THR A 90 -2.15 -4.26 -10.70
N GLU A 91 -2.90 -4.70 -9.67
CA GLU A 91 -2.89 -6.10 -9.22
C GLU A 91 -3.39 -7.05 -10.32
N VAL A 92 -4.46 -6.66 -11.02
CA VAL A 92 -5.03 -7.42 -12.16
C VAL A 92 -4.05 -7.53 -13.33
N ALA A 93 -3.36 -6.43 -13.67
CA ALA A 93 -2.34 -6.44 -14.71
C ALA A 93 -1.17 -7.37 -14.33
N ALA A 94 -0.80 -7.44 -13.05
CA ALA A 94 0.22 -8.37 -12.58
C ALA A 94 -0.20 -9.84 -12.66
N ILE A 95 -1.48 -10.16 -12.40
CA ILE A 95 -2.01 -11.52 -12.59
C ILE A 95 -1.76 -12.02 -14.01
N ALA A 96 -2.01 -11.16 -15.01
CA ALA A 96 -1.74 -11.50 -16.41
C ALA A 96 -0.26 -11.78 -16.67
N VAL A 97 0.65 -11.09 -15.99
CA VAL A 97 2.10 -11.34 -16.04
C VAL A 97 2.45 -12.68 -15.39
N TYR A 98 1.97 -12.95 -14.19
CA TYR A 98 2.28 -14.19 -13.47
C TYR A 98 1.74 -15.43 -14.19
N MET A 99 0.56 -15.35 -14.80
CA MET A 99 -0.02 -16.49 -15.51
C MET A 99 0.74 -16.87 -16.79
N LYS A 100 1.46 -15.93 -17.41
CA LYS A 100 2.32 -16.21 -18.57
C LYS A 100 3.48 -17.16 -18.23
N PHE A 101 3.87 -17.26 -16.96
CA PHE A 101 4.90 -18.21 -16.53
C PHE A 101 4.51 -19.66 -16.86
N TRP A 102 3.25 -20.04 -16.63
CA TRP A 102 2.76 -21.39 -16.96
C TRP A 102 2.05 -21.46 -18.31
N PHE A 103 1.38 -20.37 -18.71
CA PHE A 103 0.54 -20.31 -19.89
C PHE A 103 0.95 -19.15 -20.81
N PRO A 104 2.15 -19.19 -21.42
CA PRO A 104 2.70 -18.06 -22.17
C PRO A 104 1.89 -17.70 -23.42
N HIS A 105 1.15 -18.66 -23.98
CA HIS A 105 0.36 -18.48 -25.20
C HIS A 105 -1.08 -18.01 -24.93
N VAL A 106 -1.53 -18.00 -23.67
CA VAL A 106 -2.89 -17.56 -23.33
C VAL A 106 -2.91 -16.04 -23.16
N PRO A 107 -3.77 -15.31 -23.90
CA PRO A 107 -3.89 -13.86 -23.76
C PRO A 107 -4.21 -13.43 -22.32
N GLY A 108 -3.54 -12.37 -21.85
CA GLY A 108 -3.67 -11.87 -20.48
C GLY A 108 -5.11 -11.53 -20.09
N LEU A 109 -5.92 -11.11 -21.06
CA LEU A 109 -7.31 -10.72 -20.87
C LEU A 109 -8.17 -11.81 -20.23
N TYR A 110 -7.94 -13.09 -20.56
CA TYR A 110 -8.70 -14.21 -19.97
C TYR A 110 -8.43 -14.33 -18.47
N TRP A 111 -7.18 -14.16 -18.05
CA TRP A 111 -6.79 -14.18 -16.65
C TRP A 111 -7.34 -12.98 -15.90
N ILE A 112 -7.27 -11.80 -16.52
CA ILE A 112 -7.85 -10.56 -15.98
C ILE A 112 -9.35 -10.77 -15.69
N ILE A 113 -10.13 -11.14 -16.71
CA ILE A 113 -11.59 -11.29 -16.56
C ILE A 113 -11.91 -12.41 -15.57
N GLY A 114 -11.26 -13.57 -15.67
CA GLY A 114 -11.54 -14.75 -14.84
C GLY A 114 -11.29 -14.49 -13.35
N PHE A 115 -10.09 -14.02 -12.99
CA PHE A 115 -9.75 -13.78 -11.59
C PHE A 115 -10.50 -12.58 -11.01
N SER A 116 -10.74 -11.53 -11.79
CA SER A 116 -11.56 -10.40 -11.35
C SER A 116 -13.00 -10.81 -11.09
N ALA A 117 -13.63 -11.58 -11.99
CA ALA A 117 -14.98 -12.09 -11.78
C ALA A 117 -15.07 -12.95 -10.51
N ALA A 118 -14.12 -13.86 -10.31
CA ALA A 118 -14.04 -14.68 -9.11
C ALA A 118 -13.95 -13.83 -7.83
N LEU A 119 -13.08 -12.82 -7.80
CA LEU A 119 -12.94 -11.98 -6.60
C LEU A 119 -14.10 -11.01 -6.39
N ILE A 120 -14.76 -10.53 -7.43
CA ILE A 120 -16.00 -9.76 -7.31
C ILE A 120 -17.08 -10.62 -6.64
N VAL A 121 -17.22 -11.88 -7.05
CA VAL A 121 -18.16 -12.83 -6.43
C VAL A 121 -17.82 -13.06 -4.96
N VAL A 122 -16.55 -13.31 -4.63
CA VAL A 122 -16.11 -13.48 -3.23
C VAL A 122 -16.43 -12.23 -2.39
N ASN A 123 -16.19 -11.04 -2.92
CA ASN A 123 -16.50 -9.77 -2.25
C ASN A 123 -18.02 -9.52 -2.09
N ALA A 124 -18.85 -10.12 -2.94
CA ALA A 124 -20.30 -10.02 -2.87
C ALA A 124 -20.95 -11.01 -1.87
N MET A 125 -20.32 -12.16 -1.58
CA MET A 125 -20.96 -13.26 -0.85
C MET A 125 -21.01 -13.12 0.68
N SER A 126 -19.96 -12.62 1.35
CA SER A 126 -20.00 -12.34 2.80
C SER A 126 -18.70 -11.74 3.35
N VAL A 127 -18.81 -10.70 4.20
CA VAL A 127 -17.69 -10.08 4.93
C VAL A 127 -16.98 -11.04 5.90
N ARG A 128 -17.63 -12.12 6.36
CA ARG A 128 -16.96 -13.14 7.21
C ARG A 128 -15.97 -14.00 6.42
N ALA A 129 -16.26 -14.31 5.16
CA ALA A 129 -15.35 -15.11 4.32
C ALA A 129 -14.06 -14.34 4.00
N TYR A 130 -14.16 -13.02 3.82
CA TYR A 130 -13.03 -12.12 3.59
C TYR A 130 -11.93 -12.27 4.67
N GLY A 131 -12.31 -12.21 5.95
CA GLY A 131 -11.34 -12.21 7.06
C GLY A 131 -10.53 -13.51 7.14
N THR A 132 -11.18 -14.66 6.89
CA THR A 132 -10.51 -15.98 6.93
C THR A 132 -9.60 -16.19 5.73
N ILE A 133 -10.06 -15.85 4.51
CA ILE A 133 -9.25 -15.97 3.29
C ILE A 133 -8.01 -15.07 3.39
N GLU A 134 -8.19 -13.82 3.81
CA GLU A 134 -7.09 -12.87 3.93
C GLU A 134 -6.07 -13.32 4.98
N TYR A 135 -6.52 -13.91 6.09
CA TYR A 135 -5.61 -14.49 7.10
C TYR A 135 -4.72 -15.59 6.51
N LEU A 136 -5.29 -16.49 5.71
CA LEU A 136 -4.54 -17.57 5.04
C LEU A 136 -3.55 -17.00 4.02
N PHE A 137 -4.00 -16.07 3.17
CA PHE A 137 -3.13 -15.43 2.16
C PHE A 137 -1.99 -14.64 2.80
N SER A 138 -2.25 -13.94 3.90
CA SER A 138 -1.23 -13.21 4.66
C SER A 138 -0.19 -14.13 5.27
N SER A 139 -0.63 -15.25 5.85
CA SER A 139 0.26 -16.23 6.47
C SER A 139 1.17 -16.88 5.43
N LEU A 140 0.61 -17.26 4.27
CA LEU A 140 1.38 -17.80 3.15
C LEU A 140 2.44 -16.81 2.64
N LYS A 141 2.06 -15.54 2.45
CA LYS A 141 2.97 -14.47 2.00
C LYS A 141 4.17 -14.30 2.92
N ILE A 142 3.92 -14.18 4.22
CA ILE A 142 4.98 -13.97 5.22
C ILE A 142 5.90 -15.19 5.26
N ALA A 143 5.34 -16.40 5.29
CA ALA A 143 6.12 -17.63 5.28
C ALA A 143 7.04 -17.72 4.04
N ALA A 144 6.52 -17.34 2.86
CA ALA A 144 7.29 -17.33 1.64
C ALA A 144 8.42 -16.29 1.63
N ILE A 145 8.19 -15.09 2.17
CA ILE A 145 9.23 -14.06 2.29
C ILE A 145 10.34 -14.54 3.24
N VAL A 146 9.98 -15.13 4.38
CA VAL A 146 10.95 -15.68 5.32
C VAL A 146 11.74 -16.83 4.67
N ALA A 147 11.06 -17.73 3.97
CA ALA A 147 11.72 -18.82 3.24
C ALA A 147 12.67 -18.28 2.16
N PHE A 148 12.26 -17.25 1.40
CA PHE A 148 13.10 -16.59 0.41
C PHE A 148 14.35 -15.97 1.06
N ILE A 149 14.21 -15.31 2.21
CA ILE A 149 15.34 -14.71 2.94
C ILE A 149 16.32 -15.80 3.40
N VAL A 150 15.82 -16.87 4.02
CA VAL A 150 16.66 -17.97 4.51
C VAL A 150 17.38 -18.66 3.36
N LEU A 151 16.65 -19.03 2.30
CA LEU A 151 17.23 -19.69 1.13
C LEU A 151 18.21 -18.78 0.39
N GLY A 152 17.86 -17.51 0.19
CA GLY A 152 18.72 -16.53 -0.47
C GLY A 152 20.01 -16.27 0.32
N ALA A 153 19.91 -16.10 1.64
CA ALA A 153 21.08 -15.94 2.50
C ALA A 153 21.98 -17.19 2.48
N TRP A 154 21.38 -18.39 2.53
CA TRP A 154 22.11 -19.64 2.40
C TRP A 154 22.81 -19.76 1.04
N PHE A 155 22.14 -19.35 -0.05
CA PHE A 155 22.71 -19.36 -1.40
C PHE A 155 23.91 -18.42 -1.53
N VAL A 156 23.79 -17.19 -1.02
CA VAL A 156 24.89 -16.21 -1.00
C VAL A 156 26.05 -16.70 -0.15
N TRP A 157 25.78 -17.33 1.00
CA TRP A 157 26.82 -17.84 1.89
C TRP A 157 27.57 -19.05 1.31
N ARG A 158 26.88 -19.94 0.58
CA ARG A 158 27.48 -21.15 0.00
C ARG A 158 28.09 -20.95 -1.38
N ALA A 159 27.86 -19.79 -1.99
CA ALA A 159 28.28 -19.46 -3.35
C ALA A 159 29.78 -19.71 -3.57
N PRO A 160 30.17 -20.54 -4.55
CA PRO A 160 31.58 -20.72 -4.90
C PRO A 160 32.21 -19.41 -5.35
N ALA A 161 33.50 -19.23 -5.06
CA ALA A 161 34.26 -18.08 -5.58
C ALA A 161 34.19 -18.05 -7.12
N GLY A 162 33.88 -16.90 -7.70
CA GLY A 162 33.75 -16.74 -9.15
C GLY A 162 32.40 -17.18 -9.76
N SER A 163 31.43 -17.66 -8.95
CA SER A 163 30.10 -18.05 -9.43
C SER A 163 29.22 -16.91 -9.93
N GLY A 164 29.64 -15.66 -9.73
CA GLY A 164 28.83 -14.48 -10.04
C GLY A 164 27.71 -14.20 -9.02
N VAL A 165 27.57 -15.02 -7.97
CA VAL A 165 26.69 -14.77 -6.82
C VAL A 165 27.50 -14.13 -5.69
N GLY A 166 27.01 -13.02 -5.14
CA GLY A 166 27.59 -12.33 -3.99
C GLY A 166 27.55 -10.81 -4.10
N PHE A 167 28.19 -10.14 -3.13
CA PHE A 167 28.16 -8.68 -3.03
C PHE A 167 28.88 -7.95 -4.20
N ALA A 168 29.66 -8.66 -5.01
CA ALA A 168 30.26 -8.09 -6.22
C ALA A 168 29.20 -7.58 -7.21
N ASN A 169 28.01 -8.18 -7.24
CA ASN A 169 26.91 -7.76 -8.12
C ASN A 169 26.40 -6.34 -7.88
N TYR A 170 26.72 -5.74 -6.72
CA TYR A 170 26.33 -4.39 -6.37
C TYR A 170 27.16 -3.34 -7.09
N THR A 171 28.33 -3.71 -7.61
CA THR A 171 29.28 -2.76 -8.23
C THR A 171 29.79 -3.20 -9.59
N SER A 172 29.68 -4.49 -9.93
CA SER A 172 30.20 -5.08 -11.18
C SER A 172 29.58 -4.52 -12.46
N HIS A 173 28.40 -3.92 -12.39
CA HIS A 173 27.64 -3.43 -13.55
C HIS A 173 27.41 -1.91 -13.50
N GLY A 174 28.51 -1.14 -13.45
CA GLY A 174 28.48 0.33 -13.45
C GLY A 174 28.48 0.98 -12.07
N GLY A 175 28.95 0.27 -11.03
CA GLY A 175 29.00 0.76 -9.66
C GLY A 175 27.66 0.67 -8.93
N LEU A 176 27.61 1.25 -7.73
CA LEU A 176 26.41 1.22 -6.86
C LEU A 176 25.25 2.06 -7.42
N LEU A 177 25.57 3.16 -8.10
CA LEU A 177 24.61 4.11 -8.67
C LEU A 177 24.77 4.23 -10.19
N PRO A 178 24.57 3.15 -10.98
CA PRO A 178 24.80 3.15 -12.42
C PRO A 178 23.84 4.08 -13.18
N ARG A 179 22.71 4.43 -12.56
CA ARG A 179 21.68 5.34 -13.09
C ARG A 179 21.70 6.71 -12.39
N GLY A 180 22.71 6.97 -11.56
CA GLY A 180 22.85 8.19 -10.77
C GLY A 180 21.71 8.44 -9.77
N TRP A 181 21.72 9.63 -9.16
CA TRP A 181 20.69 10.04 -8.19
C TRP A 181 19.29 10.17 -8.80
N TRP A 182 19.18 10.46 -10.09
CA TRP A 182 17.89 10.45 -10.77
C TRP A 182 17.23 9.07 -10.73
N GLY A 183 17.99 8.01 -11.02
CA GLY A 183 17.53 6.64 -10.88
C GLY A 183 17.07 6.31 -9.46
N VAL A 184 17.80 6.81 -8.44
CA VAL A 184 17.41 6.66 -7.04
C VAL A 184 16.06 7.32 -6.75
N TRP A 185 15.81 8.54 -7.23
CA TRP A 185 14.53 9.22 -7.03
C TRP A 185 13.36 8.54 -7.73
N VAL A 186 13.55 8.08 -8.97
CA VAL A 186 12.53 7.28 -9.67
C VAL A 186 12.25 5.98 -8.92
N GLY A 187 13.29 5.30 -8.45
CA GLY A 187 13.16 4.11 -7.61
C GLY A 187 12.43 4.40 -6.30
N THR A 188 12.60 5.59 -5.71
CA THR A 188 11.90 6.00 -4.48
C THR A 188 10.40 6.13 -4.76
N ILE A 189 10.01 6.71 -5.90
CA ILE A 189 8.59 6.79 -6.28
C ILE A 189 8.00 5.37 -6.41
N VAL A 190 8.70 4.44 -7.06
CA VAL A 190 8.23 3.04 -7.17
C VAL A 190 8.20 2.34 -5.80
N SER A 191 9.13 2.64 -4.89
CA SER A 191 9.13 2.06 -3.55
C SER A 191 7.94 2.53 -2.71
N LEU A 192 7.50 3.78 -2.87
CA LEU A 192 6.29 4.30 -2.21
C LEU A 192 5.03 3.50 -2.61
N PHE A 193 4.91 3.05 -3.86
CA PHE A 193 3.83 2.13 -4.27
C PHE A 193 3.87 0.83 -3.46
N SER A 194 5.08 0.32 -3.27
CA SER A 194 5.31 -0.93 -2.53
C SER A 194 4.97 -0.81 -1.05
N TYR A 195 4.92 0.42 -0.53
CA TYR A 195 4.52 0.75 0.84
C TYR A 195 3.09 1.25 0.95
N LEU A 196 2.34 1.34 -0.15
CA LEU A 196 0.93 1.71 -0.11
C LEU A 196 0.17 0.74 0.82
N GLY A 197 -0.69 1.30 1.66
CA GLY A 197 -1.44 0.55 2.65
C GLY A 197 -0.87 0.60 4.06
N VAL A 198 0.36 1.09 4.27
CA VAL A 198 0.89 1.33 5.62
C VAL A 198 0.02 2.32 6.41
N GLU A 199 -0.58 3.29 5.72
CA GLU A 199 -1.51 4.27 6.29
C GLU A 199 -2.79 3.61 6.84
N THR A 200 -3.22 2.48 6.27
CA THR A 200 -4.43 1.76 6.75
C THR A 200 -4.25 1.19 8.15
N ILE A 201 -3.02 0.86 8.54
CA ILE A 201 -2.71 0.40 9.89
C ILE A 201 -2.93 1.54 10.89
N ALA A 202 -2.59 2.78 10.52
CA ALA A 202 -2.84 3.95 11.35
C ALA A 202 -4.35 4.25 11.48
N VAL A 203 -5.12 4.09 10.40
CA VAL A 203 -6.60 4.18 10.44
C VAL A 203 -7.17 3.15 11.41
N ALA A 204 -6.75 1.88 11.31
CA ALA A 204 -7.22 0.82 12.20
C ALA A 204 -6.83 1.06 13.67
N ALA A 205 -5.69 1.71 13.92
CA ALA A 205 -5.29 2.09 15.26
C ALA A 205 -6.19 3.17 15.88
N ALA A 206 -6.80 4.04 15.07
CA ALA A 206 -7.77 5.04 15.52
C ALA A 206 -9.05 4.43 16.11
N GLU A 207 -9.41 3.22 15.65
CA GLU A 207 -10.60 2.48 16.09
C GLU A 207 -10.30 1.54 17.27
N ALA A 208 -9.05 1.51 17.77
CA ALA A 208 -8.67 0.65 18.88
C ALA A 208 -9.13 1.21 20.24
N GLN A 209 -9.35 0.32 21.21
CA GLN A 209 -9.69 0.71 22.60
C GLN A 209 -8.61 1.59 23.24
N ASP A 210 -7.34 1.34 22.91
CA ASP A 210 -6.20 2.15 23.31
C ASP A 210 -5.42 2.55 22.04
N PRO A 211 -5.76 3.71 21.42
CA PRO A 211 -5.12 4.17 20.20
C PRO A 211 -3.62 4.39 20.36
N GLN A 212 -3.14 4.86 21.50
CA GLN A 212 -1.72 5.14 21.74
C GLN A 212 -0.89 3.85 21.70
N ARG A 213 -1.32 2.81 22.43
CA ARG A 213 -0.64 1.50 22.38
C ARG A 213 -0.77 0.84 21.02
N ALA A 214 -1.94 0.94 20.38
CA ALA A 214 -2.18 0.37 19.05
C ALA A 214 -1.25 0.99 18.00
N VAL A 215 -1.15 2.31 17.97
CA VAL A 215 -0.24 3.08 17.11
C VAL A 215 1.22 2.69 17.34
N THR A 216 1.66 2.57 18.59
CA THR A 216 3.06 2.22 18.91
C THR A 216 3.42 0.82 18.41
N ARG A 217 2.52 -0.16 18.59
CA ARG A 217 2.70 -1.52 18.08
C ARG A 217 2.70 -1.55 16.55
N ALA A 218 1.78 -0.82 15.94
CA ALA A 218 1.67 -0.67 14.51
C ALA A 218 2.98 -0.11 13.92
N PHE A 219 3.57 0.92 14.52
CA PHE A 219 4.82 1.51 14.07
C PHE A 219 5.97 0.49 14.07
N ARG A 220 6.14 -0.26 15.16
CA ARG A 220 7.18 -1.32 15.24
C ARG A 220 6.98 -2.41 14.20
N ALA A 221 5.73 -2.83 13.96
CA ALA A 221 5.41 -3.81 12.94
C ALA A 221 5.72 -3.28 11.52
N THR A 222 5.43 -2.01 11.26
CA THR A 222 5.77 -1.35 10.00
C THR A 222 7.28 -1.27 9.79
N VAL A 223 8.06 -0.87 10.80
CA VAL A 223 9.54 -0.84 10.71
C VAL A 223 10.10 -2.22 10.35
N LEU A 224 9.69 -3.26 11.09
CA LEU A 224 10.12 -4.64 10.81
C LEU A 224 9.82 -5.01 9.36
N ARG A 225 8.62 -4.70 8.89
CA ARG A 225 8.20 -4.98 7.53
C ARG A 225 9.05 -4.24 6.49
N LEU A 226 9.23 -2.92 6.62
CA LEU A 226 9.99 -2.11 5.65
C LEU A 226 11.47 -2.55 5.56
N VAL A 227 12.09 -2.84 6.70
CA VAL A 227 13.50 -3.24 6.75
C VAL A 227 13.68 -4.71 6.36
N LEU A 228 12.94 -5.62 6.99
CA LEU A 228 13.16 -7.06 6.84
C LEU A 228 12.51 -7.63 5.58
N PHE A 229 11.31 -7.18 5.20
CA PHE A 229 10.61 -7.75 4.03
C PHE A 229 10.92 -7.07 2.70
N TYR A 230 11.45 -5.84 2.72
CA TYR A 230 11.79 -5.13 1.48
C TYR A 230 13.30 -4.97 1.32
N LEU A 231 13.98 -4.26 2.23
CA LEU A 231 15.41 -4.00 2.07
C LEU A 231 16.24 -5.28 2.07
N LEU A 232 15.98 -6.19 3.02
CA LEU A 232 16.75 -7.45 3.09
C LEU A 232 16.49 -8.37 1.90
N THR A 233 15.23 -8.52 1.45
CA THR A 233 14.92 -9.34 0.26
C THR A 233 15.53 -8.77 -1.01
N LEU A 234 15.52 -7.44 -1.18
CA LEU A 234 16.12 -6.78 -2.34
C LEU A 234 17.65 -6.87 -2.31
N ALA A 235 18.26 -6.79 -1.12
CA ALA A 235 19.69 -6.98 -0.97
C ALA A 235 20.09 -8.41 -1.41
N LEU A 236 19.42 -9.44 -0.89
CA LEU A 236 19.68 -10.81 -1.28
C LEU A 236 19.44 -11.05 -2.78
N MET A 237 18.38 -10.47 -3.33
CA MET A 237 18.10 -10.53 -4.77
C MET A 237 19.23 -9.95 -5.61
N LEU A 238 19.72 -8.76 -5.27
CA LEU A 238 20.84 -8.11 -5.97
C LEU A 238 22.16 -8.88 -5.79
N ALA A 239 22.35 -9.55 -4.65
CA ALA A 239 23.50 -10.42 -4.45
C ALA A 239 23.45 -11.65 -5.37
N ILE A 240 22.27 -12.22 -5.61
CA ILE A 240 22.12 -13.48 -6.39
C ILE A 240 22.04 -13.22 -7.89
N VAL A 241 21.28 -12.23 -8.32
CA VAL A 241 21.05 -11.92 -9.74
C VAL A 241 21.49 -10.50 -10.05
N PRO A 242 22.35 -10.29 -11.06
CA PRO A 242 22.74 -8.95 -11.51
C PRO A 242 21.54 -8.06 -11.79
N TRP A 243 21.62 -6.79 -11.40
CA TRP A 243 20.50 -5.84 -11.56
C TRP A 243 20.06 -5.67 -13.02
N THR A 244 20.98 -5.87 -13.97
CA THR A 244 20.73 -5.84 -15.42
C THR A 244 19.81 -6.98 -15.89
N GLN A 245 19.76 -8.09 -15.15
CA GLN A 245 18.93 -9.26 -15.44
C GLN A 245 17.71 -9.36 -14.51
N ALA A 246 17.73 -8.68 -13.37
CA ALA A 246 16.64 -8.67 -12.39
C ALA A 246 15.39 -7.92 -12.88
N GLY A 247 15.53 -6.88 -13.72
CA GLY A 247 14.40 -6.15 -14.31
C GLY A 247 13.70 -6.89 -15.45
N GLY A 248 12.49 -6.48 -15.84
CA GLY A 248 11.75 -7.04 -16.99
C GLY A 248 10.28 -7.38 -16.69
N ASN A 249 9.64 -8.14 -17.58
CA ASN A 249 8.22 -8.50 -17.52
C ASN A 249 7.93 -9.73 -16.63
N GLU A 250 8.76 -10.01 -15.63
CA GLU A 250 8.60 -11.11 -14.68
C GLU A 250 8.99 -10.64 -13.28
N SER A 251 8.50 -11.34 -12.24
CA SER A 251 8.90 -11.03 -10.87
C SER A 251 10.39 -11.31 -10.66
N PRO A 252 11.17 -10.37 -10.12
CA PRO A 252 12.55 -10.63 -9.75
C PRO A 252 12.72 -11.77 -8.73
N PHE A 253 11.71 -12.02 -7.88
CA PHE A 253 11.73 -13.16 -6.94
C PHE A 253 11.70 -14.49 -7.70
N VAL A 254 10.90 -14.58 -8.75
CA VAL A 254 10.84 -15.76 -9.64
C VAL A 254 12.18 -15.94 -10.35
N LYS A 255 12.79 -14.86 -10.83
CA LYS A 255 14.12 -14.89 -11.47
C LYS A 255 15.22 -15.37 -10.53
N VAL A 256 15.25 -14.88 -9.29
CA VAL A 256 16.21 -15.35 -8.27
C VAL A 256 16.03 -16.84 -8.03
N MET A 257 14.79 -17.31 -7.82
CA MET A 257 14.55 -18.74 -7.61
C MET A 257 14.91 -19.59 -8.84
N ALA A 258 14.66 -19.10 -10.05
CA ALA A 258 15.10 -19.78 -11.26
C ALA A 258 16.64 -19.89 -11.33
N ALA A 259 17.35 -18.83 -10.95
CA ALA A 259 18.81 -18.81 -10.90
C ALA A 259 19.41 -19.76 -9.85
N THR A 260 18.64 -20.14 -8.81
CA THR A 260 19.11 -21.14 -7.84
C THR A 260 19.20 -22.56 -8.38
N GLY A 261 18.54 -22.87 -9.51
CA GLY A 261 18.49 -24.21 -10.08
C GLY A 261 17.68 -25.22 -9.27
N VAL A 262 17.03 -24.82 -8.16
CA VAL A 262 16.16 -25.70 -7.37
C VAL A 262 14.90 -26.03 -8.21
N PRO A 263 14.64 -27.32 -8.51
CA PRO A 263 13.46 -27.70 -9.29
C PRO A 263 12.17 -27.18 -8.68
N TYR A 264 11.26 -26.69 -9.52
CA TYR A 264 9.94 -26.15 -9.15
C TYR A 264 9.93 -24.90 -8.25
N ALA A 265 11.06 -24.44 -7.71
CA ALA A 265 11.11 -23.28 -6.80
C ALA A 265 10.59 -21.99 -7.45
N ALA A 266 10.96 -21.75 -8.72
CA ALA A 266 10.47 -20.61 -9.49
C ALA A 266 8.95 -20.64 -9.66
N GLY A 267 8.38 -21.81 -9.97
CA GLY A 267 6.93 -22.00 -10.08
C GLY A 267 6.21 -21.83 -8.74
N ALA A 268 6.77 -22.36 -7.65
CA ALA A 268 6.20 -22.20 -6.32
C ALA A 268 6.16 -20.73 -5.88
N ILE A 269 7.25 -19.99 -6.06
CA ILE A 269 7.26 -18.55 -5.79
C ILE A 269 6.32 -17.80 -6.75
N ASN A 270 6.24 -18.16 -8.03
CA ASN A 270 5.30 -17.54 -8.96
C ASN A 270 3.83 -17.73 -8.51
N PHE A 271 3.49 -18.90 -7.97
CA PHE A 271 2.18 -19.16 -7.37
C PHE A 271 1.93 -18.31 -6.13
N ILE A 272 2.92 -18.19 -5.25
CA ILE A 272 2.79 -17.36 -4.05
C ILE A 272 2.58 -15.88 -4.42
N VAL A 273 3.33 -15.34 -5.38
CA VAL A 273 3.17 -13.93 -5.78
C VAL A 273 1.83 -13.68 -6.50
N LEU A 274 1.29 -14.68 -7.20
CA LEU A 274 -0.07 -14.65 -7.73
C LEU A 274 -1.10 -14.56 -6.59
N VAL A 275 -0.98 -15.40 -5.56
CA VAL A 275 -1.84 -15.34 -4.36
C VAL A 275 -1.68 -14.00 -3.65
N ALA A 276 -0.46 -13.45 -3.60
CA ALA A 276 -0.20 -12.14 -3.02
C ALA A 276 -0.95 -11.02 -3.75
N ALA A 277 -0.95 -11.04 -5.09
CA ALA A 277 -1.70 -10.09 -5.92
C ALA A 277 -3.21 -10.21 -5.75
N LEU A 278 -3.74 -11.43 -5.71
CA LEU A 278 -5.17 -11.68 -5.46
C LEU A 278 -5.60 -11.17 -4.08
N SER A 279 -4.78 -11.40 -3.06
CA SER A 279 -4.99 -10.90 -1.69
C SER A 279 -4.97 -9.37 -1.62
N ALA A 280 -3.99 -8.74 -2.29
CA ALA A 280 -3.90 -7.28 -2.36
C ALA A 280 -5.12 -6.70 -3.10
N MET A 281 -5.49 -7.26 -4.26
CA MET A 281 -6.69 -6.86 -5.01
C MET A 281 -7.95 -6.94 -4.14
N ASN A 282 -8.13 -8.05 -3.43
CA ASN A 282 -9.27 -8.27 -2.54
C ASN A 282 -9.34 -7.21 -1.42
N SER A 283 -8.21 -6.92 -0.77
CA SER A 283 -8.12 -5.87 0.25
C SER A 283 -8.41 -4.47 -0.31
N GLN A 284 -7.89 -4.16 -1.51
CA GLN A 284 -8.09 -2.86 -2.15
C GLN A 284 -9.55 -2.68 -2.62
N LEU A 285 -10.20 -3.73 -3.14
CA LEU A 285 -11.63 -3.72 -3.47
C LEU A 285 -12.50 -3.47 -2.23
N TYR A 286 -12.14 -4.09 -1.10
CA TYR A 286 -12.82 -3.85 0.17
C TYR A 286 -12.66 -2.40 0.64
N ILE A 287 -11.42 -1.86 0.59
CA ILE A 287 -11.11 -0.48 0.99
C ILE A 287 -11.86 0.54 0.12
N THR A 288 -11.78 0.41 -1.21
CA THR A 288 -12.46 1.32 -2.17
C THR A 288 -13.97 1.32 -2.00
N THR A 289 -14.57 0.14 -1.83
CA THR A 289 -16.00 -0.03 -1.59
C THR A 289 -16.44 0.69 -0.31
N ARG A 290 -15.69 0.54 0.79
CA ARG A 290 -16.01 1.21 2.06
C ARG A 290 -15.80 2.72 2.02
N MET A 291 -14.77 3.19 1.32
CA MET A 291 -14.53 4.63 1.17
C MET A 291 -15.62 5.29 0.36
N MET A 292 -16.05 4.67 -0.74
CA MET A 292 -17.17 5.19 -1.54
C MET A 292 -18.49 5.16 -0.76
N PHE A 293 -18.73 4.10 0.03
CA PHE A 293 -19.85 4.06 0.96
C PHE A 293 -19.79 5.21 1.99
N SER A 294 -18.62 5.48 2.57
CA SER A 294 -18.43 6.59 3.52
C SER A 294 -18.63 7.96 2.86
N LEU A 295 -18.12 8.16 1.65
CA LEU A 295 -18.33 9.37 0.86
C LEU A 295 -19.82 9.63 0.59
N SER A 296 -20.56 8.57 0.27
CA SER A 296 -22.01 8.64 0.08
C SER A 296 -22.75 9.04 1.36
N ARG A 297 -22.36 8.44 2.50
CA ARG A 297 -22.95 8.78 3.81
C ARG A 297 -22.65 10.22 4.25
N ALA A 298 -21.51 10.77 3.83
CA ALA A 298 -21.13 12.16 4.09
C ALA A 298 -21.73 13.17 3.09
N GLY A 299 -22.58 12.73 2.15
CA GLY A 299 -23.19 13.61 1.14
C GLY A 299 -22.26 14.00 -0.01
N TYR A 300 -21.04 13.45 -0.07
CA TYR A 300 -20.04 13.72 -1.11
C TYR A 300 -20.12 12.77 -2.31
N ALA A 301 -21.02 11.78 -2.27
CA ALA A 301 -21.31 10.89 -3.39
C ALA A 301 -22.82 10.56 -3.43
N PRO A 302 -23.38 10.15 -4.59
CA PRO A 302 -24.78 9.77 -4.70
C PRO A 302 -25.22 8.78 -3.62
N ALA A 303 -26.43 8.97 -3.08
CA ALA A 303 -26.97 8.14 -1.99
C ALA A 303 -27.11 6.65 -2.36
N THR A 304 -27.12 6.31 -3.64
CA THR A 304 -27.15 4.94 -4.16
C THR A 304 -25.93 4.13 -3.72
N PHE A 305 -24.75 4.73 -3.64
CA PHE A 305 -23.52 4.06 -3.20
C PHE A 305 -23.51 3.76 -1.69
N GLY A 306 -24.36 4.43 -0.92
CA GLY A 306 -24.59 4.20 0.51
C GLY A 306 -25.65 3.15 0.83
N ARG A 307 -26.28 2.52 -0.18
CA ARG A 307 -27.30 1.48 0.04
C ARG A 307 -26.65 0.11 0.21
N LEU A 308 -27.01 -0.61 1.28
CA LEU A 308 -26.54 -1.96 1.56
C LEU A 308 -27.50 -3.01 0.99
N THR A 309 -26.95 -4.11 0.47
CA THR A 309 -27.72 -5.31 0.14
C THR A 309 -28.11 -6.11 1.40
N ARG A 310 -28.92 -7.17 1.25
CA ARG A 310 -29.28 -8.11 2.33
C ARG A 310 -28.06 -8.76 3.00
N HIS A 311 -26.94 -8.86 2.28
CA HIS A 311 -25.68 -9.41 2.78
C HIS A 311 -24.79 -8.36 3.48
N GLY A 312 -25.21 -7.10 3.54
CA GLY A 312 -24.47 -6.01 4.18
C GLY A 312 -23.35 -5.42 3.31
N VAL A 313 -23.39 -5.64 1.99
CA VAL A 313 -22.39 -5.16 1.03
C VAL A 313 -23.00 -4.07 0.14
N PRO A 314 -22.36 -2.89 -0.03
CA PRO A 314 -22.84 -1.85 -0.94
C PRO A 314 -22.42 -2.16 -2.38
N THR A 315 -23.23 -2.94 -3.09
CA THR A 315 -22.87 -3.46 -4.43
C THR A 315 -22.70 -2.38 -5.48
N ALA A 316 -23.42 -1.25 -5.38
CA ALA A 316 -23.22 -0.11 -6.29
C ALA A 316 -21.84 0.54 -6.12
N ALA A 317 -21.34 0.62 -4.89
CA ALA A 317 -20.00 1.12 -4.60
C ALA A 317 -18.92 0.11 -5.07
N LEU A 318 -19.20 -1.20 -4.92
CA LEU A 318 -18.33 -2.26 -5.42
C LEU A 318 -18.23 -2.22 -6.95
N SER A 319 -19.35 -2.09 -7.68
CA SER A 319 -19.35 -2.00 -9.15
C SER A 319 -18.64 -0.76 -9.67
N LEU A 320 -18.69 0.35 -8.93
CA LEU A 320 -17.90 1.53 -9.28
C LEU A 320 -16.40 1.26 -9.08
N SER A 321 -16.05 0.54 -8.02
CA SER A 321 -14.67 0.21 -7.69
C SER A 321 -14.03 -0.77 -8.68
N THR A 322 -14.82 -1.48 -9.50
CA THR A 322 -14.32 -2.34 -10.57
C THR A 322 -13.86 -1.58 -11.82
N ILE A 323 -14.03 -0.26 -11.89
CA ILE A 323 -13.55 0.55 -13.03
C ILE A 323 -12.05 0.36 -13.27
N GLY A 324 -11.25 0.23 -12.21
CA GLY A 324 -9.81 -0.04 -12.34
C GLY A 324 -9.51 -1.33 -13.08
N ILE A 325 -10.36 -2.35 -12.92
CA ILE A 325 -10.25 -3.64 -13.64
C ILE A 325 -10.51 -3.42 -15.13
N ALA A 326 -11.56 -2.66 -15.46
CA ALA A 326 -11.89 -2.35 -16.85
C ALA A 326 -10.77 -1.54 -17.54
N VAL A 327 -10.22 -0.53 -16.85
CA VAL A 327 -9.08 0.24 -17.35
C VAL A 327 -7.86 -0.65 -17.56
N ALA A 328 -7.54 -1.52 -16.59
CA ALA A 328 -6.45 -2.47 -16.71
C ALA A 328 -6.64 -3.45 -17.87
N ALA A 329 -7.86 -3.93 -18.12
CA ALA A 329 -8.18 -4.79 -19.26
C ALA A 329 -7.94 -4.09 -20.60
N VAL A 330 -8.38 -2.83 -20.73
CA VAL A 330 -8.13 -2.02 -21.94
C VAL A 330 -6.64 -1.77 -22.13
N LEU A 331 -5.93 -1.34 -21.08
CA LEU A 331 -4.48 -1.13 -21.16
C LEU A 331 -3.72 -2.42 -21.45
N ASN A 332 -4.16 -3.57 -20.93
CA ASN A 332 -3.54 -4.85 -21.23
C ASN A 332 -3.78 -5.30 -22.67
N ALA A 333 -4.94 -5.00 -23.24
CA ALA A 333 -5.23 -5.29 -24.64
C ALA A 333 -4.41 -4.42 -25.60
N LEU A 334 -4.23 -3.13 -25.28
CA LEU A 334 -3.50 -2.18 -26.13
C LEU A 334 -1.98 -2.22 -25.92
N TRP A 335 -1.54 -2.29 -24.66
CA TRP A 335 -0.12 -2.25 -24.26
C TRP A 335 0.19 -3.30 -23.17
N PRO A 336 0.17 -4.61 -23.50
CA PRO A 336 0.31 -5.69 -22.51
C PRO A 336 1.55 -5.60 -21.62
N GLN A 337 2.66 -5.06 -22.14
CA GLN A 337 3.93 -4.93 -21.42
C GLN A 337 3.98 -3.70 -20.52
N ALA A 338 3.26 -2.63 -20.86
CA ALA A 338 3.26 -1.37 -20.12
C ALA A 338 2.06 -1.23 -19.17
N ALA A 339 1.03 -2.07 -19.32
CA ALA A 339 -0.22 -1.98 -18.56
C ALA A 339 -0.01 -1.90 -17.04
N PHE A 340 0.87 -2.75 -16.50
CA PHE A 340 1.20 -2.73 -15.07
C PHE A 340 1.85 -1.41 -14.65
N THR A 341 2.87 -0.95 -15.37
CA THR A 341 3.58 0.29 -15.06
C THR A 341 2.68 1.51 -15.19
N LEU A 342 1.84 1.57 -16.24
CA LEU A 342 0.89 2.66 -16.45
C LEU A 342 -0.14 2.72 -15.32
N MET A 343 -0.75 1.58 -14.96
CA MET A 343 -1.69 1.51 -13.83
C MET A 343 -1.04 1.94 -12.52
N MET A 344 0.19 1.45 -12.25
CA MET A 344 0.96 1.84 -11.08
C MET A 344 1.23 3.35 -11.07
N SER A 345 1.67 3.94 -12.18
CA SER A 345 1.98 5.37 -12.24
C SER A 345 0.77 6.25 -11.94
N ILE A 346 -0.40 5.91 -12.50
CA ILE A 346 -1.63 6.71 -12.28
C ILE A 346 -2.13 6.50 -10.84
N ALA A 347 -2.12 5.27 -10.32
CA ALA A 347 -2.46 4.99 -8.92
C ALA A 347 -1.56 5.78 -7.96
N MET A 348 -0.26 5.83 -8.26
CA MET A 348 0.73 6.52 -7.45
C MET A 348 0.53 8.02 -7.37
N PHE A 349 0.05 8.65 -8.44
CA PHE A 349 -0.25 10.08 -8.41
C PHE A 349 -1.28 10.41 -7.31
N GLY A 350 -2.40 9.69 -7.26
CA GLY A 350 -3.43 9.91 -6.24
C GLY A 350 -2.96 9.54 -4.82
N ALA A 351 -2.17 8.48 -4.69
CA ALA A 351 -1.61 8.05 -3.41
C ALA A 351 -0.61 9.08 -2.86
N MET A 352 0.32 9.56 -3.69
CA MET A 352 1.30 10.58 -3.31
C MET A 352 0.64 11.91 -2.97
N PHE A 353 -0.38 12.32 -3.72
CA PHE A 353 -1.16 13.50 -3.38
C PHE A 353 -1.80 13.36 -1.99
N THR A 354 -2.38 12.19 -1.70
CA THR A 354 -2.96 11.91 -0.38
C THR A 354 -1.91 11.97 0.73
N TRP A 355 -0.76 11.33 0.53
CA TRP A 355 0.35 11.34 1.49
C TRP A 355 0.91 12.74 1.73
N PHE A 356 1.05 13.53 0.66
CA PHE A 356 1.41 14.94 0.76
C PHE A 356 0.40 15.72 1.60
N MET A 357 -0.90 15.55 1.32
CA MET A 357 -1.96 16.21 2.08
C MET A 357 -2.00 15.77 3.54
N ILE A 358 -1.61 14.55 3.88
CA ILE A 358 -1.47 14.09 5.27
C ILE A 358 -0.41 14.93 6.01
N PHE A 359 0.75 15.15 5.41
CA PHE A 359 1.79 16.01 6.00
C PHE A 359 1.33 17.46 6.13
N VAL A 360 0.68 18.01 5.10
CA VAL A 360 0.09 19.36 5.16
C VAL A 360 -0.93 19.45 6.30
N THR A 361 -1.84 18.48 6.40
CA THR A 361 -2.86 18.43 7.46
C THR A 361 -2.23 18.38 8.84
N GLN A 362 -1.15 17.61 9.01
CA GLN A 362 -0.45 17.52 10.29
C GLN A 362 0.22 18.85 10.71
N ILE A 363 0.73 19.62 9.75
CA ILE A 363 1.27 20.97 10.02
C ILE A 363 0.14 21.89 10.50
N PHE A 364 -1.02 21.88 9.83
CA PHE A 364 -2.19 22.69 10.22
C PHE A 364 -2.72 22.28 11.60
N PHE A 365 -2.76 20.98 11.89
CA PHE A 365 -3.10 20.43 13.20
C PHE A 365 -2.21 21.01 14.30
N ARG A 366 -0.88 20.95 14.13
CA ARG A 366 0.06 21.48 15.13
C ARG A 366 -0.08 22.98 15.33
N VAL A 367 -0.25 23.76 14.24
CA VAL A 367 -0.49 25.21 14.33
C VAL A 367 -1.75 25.49 15.15
N ARG A 368 -2.82 24.71 14.95
CA ARG A 368 -4.05 24.83 15.72
C ARG A 368 -3.83 24.53 17.20
N GLN A 369 -3.15 23.42 17.49
CA GLN A 369 -2.86 23.01 18.86
C GLN A 369 -2.02 24.05 19.62
N SER A 370 -1.00 24.65 18.97
CA SER A 370 -0.20 25.71 19.59
C SER A 370 -1.00 26.98 19.88
N ARG A 371 -1.97 27.32 19.01
CA ARG A 371 -2.85 28.49 19.21
C ARG A 371 -3.87 28.28 20.32
N GLU A 372 -4.43 27.07 20.41
CA GLU A 372 -5.49 26.74 21.36
C GLU A 372 -4.95 26.36 22.75
N GLY A 373 -3.63 26.37 22.96
CA GLY A 373 -3.01 26.02 24.25
C GLY A 373 -3.22 24.55 24.64
N GLY A 374 -3.32 23.66 23.64
CA GLY A 374 -3.68 22.26 23.86
C GLY A 374 -2.69 21.51 24.76
N ALA A 375 -3.20 20.47 25.44
CA ALA A 375 -2.40 19.60 26.29
C ALA A 375 -1.17 19.01 25.53
N PRO A 376 -0.06 18.72 26.24
CA PRO A 376 1.11 18.12 25.60
C PRO A 376 0.75 16.80 24.92
N LEU A 377 1.14 16.68 23.65
CA LEU A 377 0.89 15.49 22.83
C LEU A 377 1.50 14.24 23.48
N ALA A 378 0.68 13.21 23.68
CA ALA A 378 1.13 11.91 24.21
C ALA A 378 2.05 11.14 23.23
N PHE A 379 2.00 11.46 21.94
CA PHE A 379 2.90 10.94 20.91
C PHE A 379 3.34 12.08 19.98
N ARG A 380 4.66 12.24 19.77
CA ARG A 380 5.24 13.29 18.91
C ARG A 380 6.23 12.69 17.93
N MET A 381 6.05 13.00 16.66
CA MET A 381 6.88 12.48 15.58
C MET A 381 8.23 13.21 15.41
N CYS A 382 8.26 14.53 15.57
CA CYS A 382 9.47 15.38 15.45
C CYS A 382 9.35 16.64 16.35
N PRO A 383 10.45 17.16 16.93
CA PRO A 383 10.45 18.41 17.71
C PRO A 383 10.11 19.65 16.86
N ASP A 384 9.49 20.67 17.48
CA ASP A 384 8.93 21.88 16.83
C ASP A 384 9.95 22.73 16.04
N GLY A 385 11.25 22.53 16.26
CA GLY A 385 12.31 23.31 15.62
C GLY A 385 12.49 23.06 14.11
N GLN A 386 12.12 21.87 13.60
CA GLN A 386 12.50 21.44 12.26
C GLN A 386 11.62 22.03 11.13
N PHE A 387 10.41 22.51 11.45
CA PHE A 387 9.43 22.99 10.45
C PHE A 387 8.92 24.41 10.70
N LYS A 388 9.67 25.24 11.44
CA LYS A 388 9.25 26.62 11.79
C LYS A 388 8.74 27.45 10.60
N LEU A 389 9.40 27.36 9.44
CA LEU A 389 8.98 28.07 8.22
C LEU A 389 7.61 27.59 7.70
N LEU A 390 7.35 26.29 7.75
CA LEU A 390 6.06 25.71 7.34
C LEU A 390 4.95 26.05 8.35
N HIS A 391 5.26 26.08 9.65
CA HIS A 391 4.32 26.57 10.67
C HIS A 391 3.95 28.02 10.46
N LEU A 392 4.93 28.88 10.17
CA LEU A 392 4.69 30.29 9.87
C LEU A 392 3.89 30.48 8.58
N TRP A 393 4.12 29.64 7.57
CA TRP A 393 3.32 29.63 6.34
C TRP A 393 1.88 29.19 6.59
N ALA A 394 1.67 28.07 7.26
CA ALA A 394 0.32 27.56 7.58
C ALA A 394 -0.47 28.51 8.49
N ALA A 395 0.21 29.22 9.39
CA ALA A 395 -0.40 30.24 10.25
C ALA A 395 -1.03 31.42 9.49
N LYS A 396 -0.62 31.67 8.23
CA LYS A 396 -1.18 32.74 7.39
C LYS A 396 -2.54 32.40 6.80
N PHE A 397 -2.93 31.12 6.79
CA PHE A 397 -4.22 30.71 6.22
C PHE A 397 -5.33 30.72 7.29
N PRO A 398 -6.54 31.18 6.93
CA PRO A 398 -7.70 31.02 7.80
C PRO A 398 -7.97 29.53 7.99
N GLN A 399 -8.00 29.07 9.24
CA GLN A 399 -8.37 27.69 9.55
C GLN A 399 -9.88 27.54 9.57
N ALA A 400 -10.37 26.36 9.20
CA ALA A 400 -11.78 26.05 9.33
C ALA A 400 -12.24 26.26 10.79
N GLY A 401 -13.37 26.94 10.97
CA GLY A 401 -13.98 27.16 12.29
C GLY A 401 -14.23 25.83 13.01
N ARG A 402 -14.48 25.87 14.34
CA ARG A 402 -14.88 24.68 15.09
C ARG A 402 -16.12 24.05 14.44
N ALA A 403 -15.91 23.02 13.63
CA ALA A 403 -16.97 22.08 13.33
C ALA A 403 -17.14 21.25 14.60
N ASP A 404 -18.20 21.53 15.37
CA ASP A 404 -18.67 20.65 16.42
C ASP A 404 -19.17 19.36 15.75
N TYR A 405 -18.23 18.49 15.39
CA TYR A 405 -18.52 17.06 15.37
C TYR A 405 -18.64 16.68 16.84
N ALA A 406 -19.81 16.97 17.43
CA ALA A 406 -20.30 16.22 18.57
C ALA A 406 -20.02 14.77 18.22
N SER A 407 -19.21 14.11 19.05
CA SER A 407 -18.95 12.68 18.96
C SER A 407 -20.26 12.01 18.61
N ASP A 408 -20.41 11.58 17.35
CA ASP A 408 -21.66 11.01 16.90
C ASP A 408 -21.69 9.59 17.45
N SER A 409 -21.95 9.55 18.75
CA SER A 409 -22.23 8.41 19.57
C SER A 409 -23.40 7.64 18.97
N SER A 410 -24.21 8.24 18.09
CA SER A 410 -25.25 7.55 17.33
C SER A 410 -24.67 6.65 16.22
N VAL A 411 -23.56 7.02 15.56
CA VAL A 411 -22.94 6.20 14.50
C VAL A 411 -22.13 5.06 15.11
N THR A 412 -21.35 5.33 16.15
CA THR A 412 -20.66 4.30 16.93
C THR A 412 -21.63 3.40 17.70
N ALA A 413 -22.73 3.93 18.24
CA ALA A 413 -23.79 3.11 18.84
C ALA A 413 -24.60 2.33 17.80
N SER A 414 -24.83 2.85 16.58
CA SER A 414 -25.53 2.08 15.55
C SER A 414 -24.69 0.91 15.05
N LEU A 415 -23.37 1.07 14.95
CA LEU A 415 -22.44 -0.01 14.60
C LEU A 415 -22.26 -1.01 15.77
N ALA A 416 -22.27 -0.54 17.02
CA ALA A 416 -22.25 -1.41 18.21
C ALA A 416 -23.59 -2.12 18.46
N ALA A 417 -24.72 -1.52 18.11
CA ALA A 417 -26.05 -2.13 18.18
C ALA A 417 -26.25 -3.17 17.06
N ALA A 418 -25.67 -2.92 15.87
CA ALA A 418 -25.65 -3.89 14.78
C ALA A 418 -24.74 -5.09 15.06
N SER A 419 -23.68 -4.93 15.87
CA SER A 419 -22.81 -6.03 16.30
C SER A 419 -23.37 -6.85 17.47
N ARG A 420 -24.23 -6.27 18.31
CA ARG A 420 -24.95 -6.99 19.39
C ARG A 420 -26.19 -7.76 18.89
N ARG A 421 -26.62 -7.56 17.65
CA ARG A 421 -27.75 -8.28 17.02
C ARG A 421 -27.31 -9.31 15.97
N ARG A 422 -26.05 -9.76 15.96
CA ARG A 422 -25.52 -10.74 14.99
C ARG A 422 -24.67 -11.84 15.61
#